data_AF-M1DE14-F1
#
_entry.id   AF-M1DE14-F1
#
_cell.length_a   1.000
_cell.length_b   1.000
_cell.length_c   1.000
_cell.angle_alpha   90.00
_cell.angle_beta   90.00
_cell.angle_gamma   90.00
#
_symmetry.space_group_name_H-M   'P 1'
#
loop_
_entity.id
_entity.type
_entity.pdbx_description
1 polymer ?
#
loop_
_entity_poly.entity_id
_entity_poly.type
_entity_poly.pdbx_seq_one_letter_code
_entity_poly.pdbx_strand_id
1 'polypeptide(L)'
;MLSKYSGRQTVVGLDNEWKPTFSSYTSNKSATLQLCIDNTCLIVQLFYLDEIPQTLKNFLANPNFTFVGVEVGEDILKLKNEYGLVCTSQVDIRDVAKTKWPGRFSRPGLKDLANEICGIYMPKPKHVCQSNWEAQVEYACIDAYASYKIGHKLLIEN
;
A
#
# COMPACT_ATOMS: atom_id res chain seq x y z
N MET A 1 -6.17 -7.65 -17.00
CA MET A 1 -6.20 -7.47 -15.53
C MET A 1 -7.43 -6.69 -15.08
N LEU A 2 -7.72 -5.50 -15.63
CA LEU A 2 -8.89 -4.68 -15.25
C LEU A 2 -10.27 -5.29 -15.58
N SER A 3 -10.39 -6.03 -16.68
CA SER A 3 -11.67 -6.64 -17.11
C SER A 3 -12.24 -7.63 -16.10
N LYS A 4 -11.39 -8.29 -15.31
CA LYS A 4 -11.79 -9.22 -14.24
C LYS A 4 -12.58 -8.54 -13.11
N TYR A 5 -12.35 -7.25 -12.89
CA TYR A 5 -12.90 -6.47 -11.78
C TYR A 5 -13.94 -5.43 -12.22
N SER A 6 -14.38 -5.49 -13.48
CA SER A 6 -15.32 -4.52 -14.05
C SER A 6 -16.66 -4.54 -13.31
N GLY A 7 -17.11 -3.36 -12.86
CA GLY A 7 -18.41 -3.18 -12.21
C GLY A 7 -18.48 -3.65 -10.75
N ARG A 8 -17.36 -3.99 -10.11
CA ARG A 8 -17.30 -4.39 -8.69
C ARG A 8 -16.36 -3.48 -7.92
N GLN A 9 -16.82 -3.01 -6.76
CA GLN A 9 -15.95 -2.36 -5.79
C GLN A 9 -14.89 -3.35 -5.31
N THR A 10 -13.61 -3.00 -5.49
CA THR A 10 -12.47 -3.87 -5.26
C THR A 10 -11.47 -3.15 -4.36
N VAL A 11 -11.12 -3.80 -3.25
CA VAL A 11 -10.09 -3.30 -2.34
C VAL A 11 -8.70 -3.63 -2.90
N VAL A 12 -7.79 -2.68 -2.83
CA VAL A 12 -6.40 -2.81 -3.28
C VAL A 12 -5.48 -2.35 -2.17
N GLY A 13 -4.62 -3.24 -1.67
CA GLY A 13 -3.56 -2.84 -0.75
C GLY A 13 -2.56 -1.94 -1.47
N LEU A 14 -2.22 -0.80 -0.87
CA LEU A 14 -1.26 0.15 -1.40
C LEU A 14 -0.21 0.44 -0.32
N ASP A 15 1.04 0.46 -0.75
CA ASP A 15 2.16 0.99 0.03
C ASP A 15 3.19 1.62 -0.92
N ASN A 16 4.03 2.50 -0.40
CA ASN A 16 5.20 3.02 -1.12
C ASN A 16 6.42 3.04 -0.20
N GLU A 17 7.59 2.83 -0.80
CA GLU A 17 8.85 2.96 -0.08
C GLU A 17 9.74 3.97 -0.79
N TRP A 18 10.39 4.82 -0.01
CA TRP A 18 11.37 5.78 -0.49
C TRP A 18 12.78 5.24 -0.35
N LYS A 19 13.70 5.76 -1.17
CA LYS A 19 15.11 5.42 -1.00
C LYS A 19 15.60 6.03 0.32
N PRO A 20 16.25 5.27 1.22
CA PRO A 20 16.92 5.84 2.38
C PRO A 20 17.99 6.82 1.91
N THR A 21 17.84 8.11 2.22
CA THR A 21 18.87 9.11 1.95
C THR A 21 19.64 9.40 3.24
N PHE A 22 20.97 9.41 3.16
CA PHE A 22 21.86 9.77 4.26
C PHE A 22 22.20 11.27 4.27
N SER A 23 21.51 12.07 3.43
CA SER A 23 21.71 13.51 3.28
C SER A 23 20.39 14.23 3.43
N SER A 24 20.33 15.20 4.34
CA SER A 24 19.17 16.06 4.60
C SER A 24 18.79 16.97 3.41
N TYR A 25 19.59 16.99 2.35
CA TYR A 25 19.42 17.87 1.19
C TYR A 25 18.78 17.17 -0.02
N THR A 26 18.60 15.85 0.00
CA THR A 26 17.97 15.10 -1.10
C THR A 26 16.54 14.75 -0.76
N SER A 27 15.61 15.13 -1.65
CA SER A 27 14.21 14.70 -1.58
C SER A 27 14.12 13.17 -1.52
N ASN A 28 13.42 12.65 -0.50
CA ASN A 28 13.08 11.22 -0.35
C ASN A 28 12.00 10.84 -1.39
N LYS A 29 12.32 10.95 -2.68
CA LYS A 29 11.39 10.58 -3.75
C LYS A 29 11.00 9.11 -3.62
N SER A 30 9.72 8.81 -3.82
CA SER A 30 9.19 7.45 -3.75
C SER A 30 9.92 6.57 -4.76
N ALA A 31 10.52 5.47 -4.34
CA ALA A 31 11.30 4.60 -5.21
C ALA A 31 10.44 3.49 -5.81
N THR A 32 9.48 2.99 -5.02
CA THR A 32 8.61 1.87 -5.39
C THR A 32 7.15 2.16 -5.03
N LEU A 33 6.24 1.75 -5.91
CA LEU A 33 4.81 1.64 -5.64
C LEU A 33 4.45 0.16 -5.57
N GLN A 34 3.65 -0.21 -4.58
CA GLN A 34 3.36 -1.59 -4.23
C GLN A 34 1.84 -1.72 -4.18
N LEU A 35 1.31 -2.66 -4.94
CA LEU A 35 -0.13 -2.85 -5.10
C LEU A 35 -0.46 -4.32 -4.89
N CYS A 36 -1.48 -4.63 -4.10
CA CYS A 36 -1.92 -6.00 -3.89
C CYS A 36 -3.42 -6.16 -4.08
N ILE A 37 -3.81 -7.19 -4.83
CA ILE A 37 -5.18 -7.68 -4.92
C ILE A 37 -5.14 -9.20 -4.80
N ASP A 38 -5.98 -9.75 -3.93
CA ASP A 38 -6.04 -11.19 -3.64
C ASP A 38 -4.65 -11.71 -3.20
N ASN A 39 -4.05 -12.61 -3.98
CA ASN A 39 -2.73 -13.18 -3.75
C ASN A 39 -1.68 -12.65 -4.76
N THR A 40 -1.96 -11.53 -5.43
CA THR A 40 -1.08 -10.98 -6.48
C THR A 40 -0.59 -9.60 -6.06
N CYS A 41 0.73 -9.46 -5.93
CA CYS A 41 1.39 -8.19 -5.69
C CYS A 41 2.05 -7.69 -6.99
N LEU A 42 1.87 -6.41 -7.29
CA LEU A 42 2.56 -5.69 -8.35
C LEU A 42 3.51 -4.68 -7.70
N ILE A 43 4.80 -4.84 -7.99
CA ILE A 43 5.84 -3.90 -7.57
C ILE A 43 6.26 -3.07 -8.78
N VAL A 44 6.06 -1.77 -8.71
CA VAL A 44 6.43 -0.81 -9.75
C VAL A 44 7.62 0.00 -9.25
N GLN A 45 8.78 -0.18 -9.89
CA GLN A 45 9.97 0.60 -9.55
C GLN A 45 9.92 1.99 -10.20
N LEU A 46 9.18 2.91 -9.58
CA LEU A 46 8.93 4.27 -10.08
C LEU A 46 10.20 5.05 -10.43
N PHE A 47 11.31 4.77 -9.73
CA PHE A 47 12.59 5.43 -9.96
C PHE A 47 13.20 5.15 -11.34
N TYR A 48 12.95 3.95 -11.89
CA TYR A 48 13.53 3.51 -13.17
C TYR A 48 12.58 3.68 -14.36
N LEU A 49 11.42 4.33 -14.16
CA LEU A 49 10.50 4.63 -15.23
C LEU A 49 10.86 5.97 -15.87
N ASP A 50 11.09 5.97 -17.18
CA ASP A 50 11.21 7.20 -17.97
C ASP A 50 9.87 7.95 -18.00
N GLU A 51 8.78 7.20 -18.17
CA GLU A 51 7.41 7.70 -18.16
C GLU A 51 6.47 6.76 -17.40
N ILE A 52 5.48 7.35 -16.72
CA ILE A 52 4.46 6.58 -16.02
C ILE A 52 3.42 6.05 -17.02
N PRO A 53 3.20 4.72 -17.11
CA PRO A 53 2.26 4.14 -18.05
C PRO A 53 0.83 4.68 -17.86
N GLN A 54 0.16 5.03 -18.95
CA GLN A 54 -1.22 5.53 -18.90
C GLN A 54 -2.19 4.49 -18.30
N THR A 55 -1.90 3.19 -18.48
CA THR A 55 -2.67 2.10 -17.88
C THR A 55 -2.62 2.12 -16.35
N LEU A 56 -1.46 2.46 -15.76
CA LEU A 56 -1.32 2.61 -14.31
C LEU A 56 -2.07 3.85 -13.81
N LYS A 57 -1.97 4.98 -14.51
CA LYS A 57 -2.74 6.20 -14.19
C LYS A 57 -4.24 5.94 -14.20
N ASN A 58 -4.72 5.29 -15.27
CA ASN A 58 -6.14 4.96 -15.41
C ASN A 58 -6.61 3.98 -14.33
N PHE A 59 -5.76 3.03 -13.92
CA PHE A 59 -6.07 2.10 -12.84
C PHE A 59 -6.24 2.82 -11.50
N LEU A 60 -5.27 3.66 -11.12
CA LEU A 60 -5.31 4.40 -9.84
C LEU A 60 -6.48 5.40 -9.80
N ALA A 61 -6.80 6.03 -10.93
CA ALA A 61 -7.90 6.98 -11.02
C ALA A 61 -9.29 6.32 -11.11
N ASN A 62 -9.39 4.99 -11.21
CA ASN A 62 -10.67 4.31 -11.42
C ASN A 62 -11.45 4.16 -10.09
N PRO A 63 -12.68 4.70 -9.98
CA PRO A 63 -13.46 4.70 -8.74
C PRO A 63 -13.99 3.32 -8.30
N ASN A 64 -13.82 2.28 -9.12
CA ASN A 64 -14.12 0.90 -8.74
C ASN A 64 -13.05 0.30 -7.81
N PHE A 65 -11.89 0.94 -7.67
CA PHE A 65 -10.82 0.49 -6.80
C PHE A 65 -10.68 1.43 -5.60
N THR A 66 -10.69 0.85 -4.40
CA THR A 66 -10.39 1.56 -3.15
C THR A 66 -9.03 1.13 -2.65
N PHE A 67 -8.11 2.09 -2.57
CA PHE A 67 -6.75 1.87 -2.12
C PHE A 67 -6.67 1.95 -0.60
N VAL A 68 -6.08 0.93 0.02
CA VAL A 68 -6.06 0.78 1.48
C VAL A 68 -4.64 0.58 2.00
N GLY A 69 -4.38 1.15 3.17
CA GLY A 69 -3.10 1.06 3.86
C GLY A 69 -3.16 1.81 5.19
N VAL A 70 -2.10 1.73 5.98
CA VAL A 70 -1.95 2.55 7.19
C VAL A 70 -1.30 3.85 6.79
N GLU A 71 -1.92 4.99 7.11
CA GLU A 71 -1.48 6.33 6.69
C GLU A 71 -1.47 6.52 5.16
N VAL A 72 -2.24 5.72 4.43
CA VAL A 72 -2.26 5.64 2.95
C VAL A 72 -2.54 6.98 2.25
N GLY A 73 -3.19 7.91 2.95
CA GLY A 73 -3.45 9.26 2.44
C GLY A 73 -2.18 10.05 2.18
N GLU A 74 -1.16 9.89 3.04
CA GLU A 74 0.15 10.53 2.87
C GLU A 74 0.89 9.93 1.67
N ASP A 75 0.82 8.61 1.51
CA ASP A 75 1.41 7.91 0.37
C ASP A 75 0.82 8.36 -0.96
N ILE A 76 -0.50 8.45 -1.04
CA ILE A 76 -1.21 8.88 -2.24
C ILE A 76 -0.93 10.35 -2.54
N LEU A 77 -0.88 11.21 -1.52
CA LEU A 77 -0.52 12.62 -1.70
C LEU A 77 0.90 12.76 -2.26
N LYS A 78 1.84 11.97 -1.75
CA LYS A 78 3.23 11.94 -2.23
C LYS A 78 3.32 11.46 -3.68
N LEU A 79 2.64 10.35 -4.02
CA LEU A 79 2.57 9.82 -5.39
C LEU A 79 1.97 10.84 -6.37
N LYS A 80 0.93 11.58 -5.95
CA LYS A 80 0.34 12.65 -6.74
C LYS A 80 1.34 13.78 -7.01
N ASN A 81 2.03 14.24 -5.97
CA ASN A 81 2.95 15.37 -6.07
C ASN A 81 4.22 15.04 -6.88
N GLU A 82 4.72 13.81 -6.76
CA GLU A 82 5.99 13.39 -7.39
C GLU A 82 5.81 12.82 -8.81
N TYR A 83 4.65 12.20 -9.09
CA TYR A 83 4.42 11.43 -10.32
C TYR A 83 3.11 11.76 -11.04
N GLY A 84 2.27 12.64 -10.49
CA GLY A 84 0.94 12.93 -11.03
C GLY A 84 -0.01 11.73 -10.94
N LEU A 85 0.28 10.75 -10.08
CA LEU A 85 -0.55 9.58 -9.85
C LEU A 85 -1.69 9.92 -8.90
N VAL A 86 -2.91 10.00 -9.43
CA VAL A 86 -4.12 10.32 -8.66
C VAL A 86 -4.86 9.02 -8.32
N CYS A 87 -5.12 8.81 -7.03
CA CYS A 87 -6.01 7.74 -6.56
C CYS A 87 -7.37 8.33 -6.20
N THR A 88 -8.44 7.85 -6.84
CA THR A 88 -9.78 8.44 -6.68
C THR A 88 -10.46 8.03 -5.38
N SER A 89 -10.18 6.84 -4.85
CA SER A 89 -10.76 6.32 -3.62
C SER A 89 -9.68 5.73 -2.73
N GLN A 90 -9.62 6.17 -1.48
CA GLN A 90 -8.66 5.68 -0.49
C GLN A 90 -9.34 5.51 0.87
N VAL A 91 -8.88 4.54 1.65
CA VAL A 91 -9.35 4.30 3.01
C VAL A 91 -8.17 3.93 3.91
N ASP A 92 -8.01 4.68 4.99
CA ASP A 92 -7.04 4.36 6.03
C ASP A 92 -7.57 3.22 6.91
N ILE A 93 -6.90 2.07 6.90
CA ILE A 93 -7.35 0.88 7.64
C ILE A 93 -7.18 1.03 9.16
N ARG A 94 -6.26 1.88 9.63
CA ARG A 94 -6.10 2.19 11.04
C ARG A 94 -7.31 2.98 11.53
N ASP A 95 -7.77 3.96 10.76
CA ASP A 95 -8.93 4.77 11.13
C ASP A 95 -10.21 3.95 11.16
N VAL A 96 -10.39 3.06 10.17
CA VAL A 96 -11.52 2.11 10.15
C VAL A 96 -11.46 1.16 11.33
N ALA A 97 -10.30 0.59 11.65
CA ALA A 97 -10.15 -0.30 12.80
C ALA A 97 -10.47 0.42 14.14
N LYS A 98 -9.98 1.65 14.32
CA LYS A 98 -10.27 2.45 15.52
C LYS A 98 -11.75 2.81 15.64
N THR A 99 -12.42 3.02 14.52
CA THR A 99 -13.87 3.29 14.49
C THR A 99 -14.67 2.03 14.81
N LYS A 100 -14.28 0.87 14.26
CA LYS A 100 -14.98 -0.41 14.48
C LYS A 100 -14.78 -0.95 15.91
N TRP A 101 -13.63 -0.67 16.54
CA TRP A 101 -13.34 -1.05 17.93
C TRP A 101 -12.77 0.12 18.75
N PRO A 102 -13.63 1.03 19.21
CA PRO A 102 -13.21 2.19 20.01
C PRO A 102 -12.45 1.77 21.27
N GLY A 103 -11.32 2.42 21.53
CA GLY A 103 -10.48 2.18 22.72
C GLY A 103 -9.60 0.92 22.67
N ARG A 104 -9.80 0.01 21.71
CA ARG A 104 -8.97 -1.20 21.57
C ARG A 104 -7.56 -0.88 21.07
N PHE A 105 -7.44 0.11 20.19
CA PHE A 105 -6.18 0.47 19.55
C PHE A 105 -5.80 1.93 19.84
N SER A 106 -4.56 2.16 20.27
CA SER A 106 -4.01 3.51 20.46
C SER A 106 -3.52 4.11 19.13
N ARG A 107 -2.35 3.68 18.65
CA ARG A 107 -1.76 4.00 17.33
C ARG A 107 -1.15 2.73 16.72
N PRO A 108 -1.96 1.75 16.31
CA PRO A 108 -1.44 0.48 15.84
C PRO A 108 -0.76 0.66 14.47
N GLY A 109 0.37 -0.01 14.30
CA GLY A 109 1.03 -0.14 12.99
C GLY A 109 0.37 -1.23 12.15
N LEU A 110 0.81 -1.34 10.89
CA LEU A 110 0.32 -2.37 9.96
C LEU A 110 0.47 -3.79 10.54
N LYS A 111 1.63 -4.07 11.15
CA LYS A 111 1.91 -5.36 11.81
C LYS A 111 0.95 -5.69 12.94
N ASP A 112 0.61 -4.69 13.76
CA ASP A 112 -0.29 -4.88 14.90
C ASP A 112 -1.70 -5.20 14.40
N LEU A 113 -2.18 -4.44 13.41
CA LEU A 113 -3.49 -4.66 12.78
C LEU A 113 -3.55 -6.02 12.04
N ALA A 114 -2.49 -6.40 11.33
CA ALA A 114 -2.43 -7.67 10.62
C ALA A 114 -2.56 -8.86 11.58
N ASN A 115 -1.90 -8.79 12.73
CA ASN A 115 -1.99 -9.82 13.76
C ASN A 115 -3.38 -9.83 14.42
N GLU A 116 -3.81 -8.69 14.96
CA GLU A 116 -5.03 -8.59 15.78
C GLU A 116 -6.32 -8.82 14.98
N ILE A 117 -6.36 -8.40 13.71
CA ILE A 117 -7.56 -8.48 12.88
C ILE A 117 -7.54 -9.74 12.02
N CYS A 118 -6.39 -10.09 11.44
CA CYS A 118 -6.30 -11.17 10.45
C CYS A 118 -5.55 -12.42 10.94
N GLY A 119 -4.93 -12.40 12.12
CA GLY A 119 -4.07 -13.49 12.59
C GLY A 119 -2.81 -13.67 11.75
N ILE A 120 -2.42 -12.64 10.97
CA ILE A 120 -1.27 -12.70 10.06
C ILE A 120 -0.02 -12.29 10.82
N TYR A 121 0.99 -13.17 10.81
CA TYR A 121 2.32 -12.84 11.29
C TYR A 121 3.15 -12.24 10.15
N MET A 122 3.69 -11.04 10.35
CA MET A 122 4.59 -10.37 9.40
C MET A 122 6.04 -10.49 9.89
N PRO A 123 6.80 -11.51 9.46
CA PRO A 123 8.19 -11.69 9.84
C PRO A 123 9.06 -10.64 9.14
N LYS A 124 9.29 -9.48 9.77
CA LYS A 124 10.28 -8.49 9.33
C LYS A 124 11.53 -8.52 10.21
N PRO A 125 12.57 -9.32 9.92
CA PRO A 125 13.89 -9.14 10.50
C PRO A 125 14.37 -7.70 10.28
N LYS A 126 14.82 -7.05 11.35
CA LYS A 126 15.25 -5.64 11.35
C LYS A 126 16.45 -5.33 10.43
N HIS A 127 17.12 -6.37 9.91
CA HIS A 127 18.34 -6.25 9.09
C HIS A 127 18.06 -6.54 7.61
N VAL A 128 16.96 -6.05 7.04
CA VAL A 128 16.86 -6.05 5.57
C VAL A 128 17.94 -5.11 5.05
N CYS A 129 19.01 -5.67 4.50
CA CYS A 129 20.08 -4.86 3.97
C CYS A 129 19.51 -4.06 2.78
N GLN A 130 19.77 -2.76 2.76
CA GLN A 130 19.36 -1.87 1.66
C GLN A 130 19.93 -2.30 0.29
N SER A 131 20.83 -3.28 0.26
CA SER A 131 21.45 -3.84 -0.95
C SER A 131 20.80 -5.13 -1.46
N ASN A 132 19.94 -5.82 -0.70
CA ASN A 132 19.26 -7.04 -1.18
C ASN A 132 17.87 -6.71 -1.73
N TRP A 133 17.79 -6.48 -3.04
CA TRP A 133 16.55 -6.16 -3.74
C TRP A 133 15.49 -7.26 -3.65
N GLU A 134 15.87 -8.54 -3.69
CA GLU A 134 14.91 -9.66 -3.61
C GLU A 134 14.17 -9.66 -2.27
N ALA A 135 14.91 -9.46 -1.18
CA ALA A 135 14.32 -9.32 0.14
C ALA A 135 13.41 -8.08 0.20
N GLN A 136 13.80 -6.95 -0.40
CA GLN A 136 12.95 -5.75 -0.45
C GLN A 136 11.64 -5.99 -1.19
N VAL A 137 11.66 -6.71 -2.32
CA VAL A 137 10.44 -7.10 -3.05
C VAL A 137 9.55 -7.98 -2.18
N GLU A 138 10.12 -8.95 -1.46
CA GLU A 138 9.35 -9.79 -0.55
C GLU A 138 8.65 -8.96 0.54
N TYR A 139 9.35 -8.02 1.17
CA TYR A 139 8.75 -7.16 2.19
C TYR A 139 7.66 -6.25 1.64
N ALA A 140 7.93 -5.61 0.50
CA ALA A 140 6.94 -4.80 -0.19
C ALA A 140 5.67 -5.60 -0.53
N CYS A 141 5.84 -6.86 -0.94
CA CYS A 141 4.71 -7.76 -1.16
C CYS A 141 3.96 -8.08 0.15
N ILE A 142 4.68 -8.33 1.25
CA ILE A 142 4.08 -8.61 2.57
C ILE A 142 3.28 -7.41 3.07
N ASP A 143 3.78 -6.18 2.92
CA ASP A 143 3.09 -4.97 3.37
C ASP A 143 1.83 -4.70 2.54
N ALA A 144 1.96 -4.69 1.21
CA ALA A 144 0.81 -4.51 0.33
C ALA A 144 -0.25 -5.59 0.56
N TYR A 145 0.16 -6.85 0.75
CA TYR A 145 -0.77 -7.95 1.06
C TYR A 145 -1.44 -7.79 2.43
N ALA A 146 -0.70 -7.41 3.48
CA ALA A 146 -1.28 -7.16 4.79
C ALA A 146 -2.32 -6.04 4.73
N SER A 147 -1.99 -4.92 4.06
CA SER A 147 -2.91 -3.81 3.83
C SER A 147 -4.18 -4.26 3.10
N TYR A 148 -4.03 -5.02 2.01
CA TYR A 148 -5.16 -5.61 1.28
C TYR A 148 -6.02 -6.50 2.18
N LYS A 149 -5.42 -7.46 2.90
CA LYS A 149 -6.18 -8.42 3.73
C LYS A 149 -6.94 -7.75 4.85
N ILE A 150 -6.33 -6.78 5.54
CA ILE A 150 -6.99 -6.02 6.59
C ILE A 150 -8.13 -5.20 5.99
N GLY A 151 -7.88 -4.44 4.91
CA GLY A 151 -8.92 -3.64 4.26
C GLY A 151 -10.08 -4.50 3.74
N HIS A 152 -9.79 -5.65 3.13
CA HIS A 152 -10.82 -6.61 2.70
C HIS A 152 -11.66 -7.09 3.89
N LYS A 153 -11.02 -7.47 5.00
CA LYS A 153 -11.71 -7.93 6.21
C LYS A 153 -12.51 -6.83 6.90
N LEU A 154 -12.12 -5.56 6.78
CA LEU A 154 -12.82 -4.44 7.40
C LEU A 154 -13.98 -3.91 6.56
N LEU A 155 -13.83 -3.94 5.23
CA LEU A 155 -14.73 -3.25 4.29
C LEU A 155 -15.65 -4.19 3.51
N ILE A 156 -15.26 -5.46 3.33
CA ILE A 156 -15.98 -6.42 2.49
C ILE A 156 -16.55 -7.57 3.33
N GLU A 157 -15.77 -8.13 4.24
CA GLU A 157 -16.23 -9.19 5.14
C GLU A 157 -16.95 -8.57 6.34
N ASN A 158 -18.22 -8.96 6.56
CA ASN A 158 -19.02 -8.51 7.71
C ASN A 158 -18.68 -9.31 8.97
#